data_AF-A0A7V7RHZ5-F1
#
_entry.id   AF-A0A7V7RHZ5-F1
#
_cell.length_a   1.000
_cell.length_b   1.000
_cell.length_c   1.000
_cell.angle_alpha   90.00
_cell.angle_beta   90.00
_cell.angle_gamma   90.00
#
_symmetry.space_group_name_H-M   'P 1'
#
loop_
_entity.id
_entity.type
_entity.pdbx_description
1 polymer ?
#
loop_
_entity_poly.entity_id
_entity_poly.type
_entity_poly.pdbx_seq_one_letter_code
_entity_poly.pdbx_strand_id
1 'polypeptide(L)'
;MINYQVLKVLYSSKSISRLSGNPKKSYKNGLVMIFVASLMVGNEQKKQHTLLENMQFCEGILAFPKLYLAEEHSKEIEKIVQGQLKNLFVKDPSTKKTADTIIELMRKAIDHKLKGKRYLLKFEELDRIIDLKLLFSHIQKNFNPNMSNHHWIEFDLKQGLVPSFPDFLTYANLVSLWNMFLDKQEELKIEQIEQVFNKDMKKLRLLNSELQALFISSWIQGVTFVESYIYYVFYNIQKGEYPLKTEKAKGFIKSQLPDDNQIIDKLIIPEFKTEHNKSDIANIKKLHKSYKTLNQTRNRLIHASAFEESDSSHLLPLINSNYNDLPSVLETCTDLVLAIEKVLPSDLKMLFWWDAMDHPIYKDLEKGNFVKRDDISI
;
A
#
# COMPACT_ATOMS: atom_id res chain seq x y z
N MET A 1 -7.50 -20.34 10.91
CA MET A 1 -6.10 -20.06 10.52
C MET A 1 -5.76 -20.89 9.29
N ILE A 2 -5.22 -20.28 8.22
CA ILE A 2 -4.91 -20.99 6.96
C ILE A 2 -3.71 -21.93 7.17
N ASN A 3 -3.88 -23.21 6.89
CA ASN A 3 -2.78 -24.19 6.94
C ASN A 3 -2.07 -24.29 5.59
N TYR A 4 -0.97 -23.55 5.45
CA TYR A 4 -0.18 -23.50 4.21
C TYR A 4 0.46 -24.84 3.82
N GLN A 5 0.71 -25.73 4.79
CA GLN A 5 1.25 -27.06 4.49
C GLN A 5 0.21 -27.94 3.81
N VAL A 6 -1.05 -27.87 4.26
CA VAL A 6 -2.18 -28.55 3.59
C VAL A 6 -2.37 -27.99 2.18
N LEU A 7 -2.35 -26.66 2.02
CA LEU A 7 -2.41 -26.03 0.69
C LEU A 7 -1.28 -26.50 -0.22
N LYS A 8 -0.05 -26.62 0.27
CA LYS A 8 1.08 -27.16 -0.52
C LYS A 8 0.80 -28.58 -1.03
N VAL A 9 0.24 -29.44 -0.18
CA VAL A 9 -0.12 -30.80 -0.55
C VAL A 9 -1.22 -30.79 -1.61
N LEU A 10 -2.28 -30.01 -1.43
CA LEU A 10 -3.38 -29.89 -2.38
C LEU A 10 -2.87 -29.40 -3.76
N TYR A 11 -2.09 -28.34 -3.78
CA TYR A 11 -1.55 -27.77 -5.01
C TYR A 11 -0.43 -28.61 -5.65
N SER A 12 0.09 -29.64 -4.97
CA SER A 12 1.20 -30.44 -5.50
C SER A 12 0.85 -31.17 -6.79
N SER A 13 1.82 -31.31 -7.69
CA SER A 13 1.65 -32.11 -8.91
C SER A 13 1.25 -33.56 -8.61
N LYS A 14 1.70 -34.10 -7.46
CA LYS A 14 1.36 -35.45 -6.98
C LYS A 14 -0.13 -35.59 -6.70
N SER A 15 -0.77 -34.61 -6.05
CA SER A 15 -2.21 -34.66 -5.77
C SER A 15 -3.03 -34.57 -7.06
N ILE A 16 -2.67 -33.67 -7.96
CA ILE A 16 -3.35 -33.50 -9.25
C ILE A 16 -3.18 -34.74 -10.16
N SER A 17 -2.01 -35.38 -10.16
CA SER A 17 -1.71 -36.53 -11.03
C SER A 17 -2.41 -37.82 -10.59
N ARG A 18 -2.88 -37.91 -9.34
CA ARG A 18 -3.67 -39.05 -8.84
C ARG A 18 -5.07 -39.14 -9.43
N LEU A 19 -5.55 -38.06 -10.02
CA LEU A 19 -6.88 -37.97 -10.62
C LEU A 19 -6.78 -38.00 -12.15
N SER A 20 -7.84 -38.51 -12.79
CA SER A 20 -8.02 -38.50 -14.24
C SER A 20 -9.47 -38.10 -14.57
N GLY A 21 -9.74 -37.73 -15.84
CA GLY A 21 -11.09 -37.40 -16.31
C GLY A 21 -11.80 -36.29 -15.54
N ASN A 22 -13.11 -36.46 -15.32
CA ASN A 22 -13.99 -35.49 -14.64
C ASN A 22 -13.57 -35.17 -13.20
N PRO A 23 -13.17 -36.13 -12.35
CA PRO A 23 -12.66 -35.83 -11.01
C PRO A 23 -11.46 -34.88 -11.02
N LYS A 24 -10.53 -35.05 -11.98
CA LYS A 24 -9.39 -34.14 -12.15
C LYS A 24 -9.82 -32.73 -12.53
N LYS A 25 -10.81 -32.61 -13.44
CA LYS A 25 -11.36 -31.32 -13.87
C LYS A 25 -12.02 -30.59 -12.71
N SER A 26 -12.88 -31.29 -11.96
CA SER A 26 -13.54 -30.77 -10.75
C SER A 26 -12.52 -30.38 -9.68
N TYR A 27 -11.47 -31.18 -9.48
CA TYR A 27 -10.40 -30.86 -8.54
C TYR A 27 -9.65 -29.59 -8.90
N LYS A 28 -9.25 -29.44 -10.17
CA LYS A 28 -8.59 -28.20 -10.63
C LYS A 28 -9.49 -26.99 -10.46
N ASN A 29 -10.78 -27.10 -10.75
CA ASN A 29 -11.74 -26.03 -10.50
C ASN A 29 -11.86 -25.72 -9.00
N GLY A 30 -11.87 -26.73 -8.13
CA GLY A 30 -11.81 -26.54 -6.68
C GLY A 30 -10.55 -25.79 -6.22
N LEU A 31 -9.38 -26.10 -6.79
CA LEU A 31 -8.16 -25.33 -6.53
C LEU A 31 -8.35 -23.87 -6.96
N VAL A 32 -8.92 -23.62 -8.14
CA VAL A 32 -9.22 -22.25 -8.60
C VAL A 32 -10.22 -21.53 -7.67
N MET A 33 -11.18 -22.22 -7.07
CA MET A 33 -12.08 -21.62 -6.06
C MET A 33 -11.33 -21.15 -4.81
N ILE A 34 -10.27 -21.86 -4.39
CA ILE A 34 -9.39 -21.39 -3.29
C ILE A 34 -8.71 -20.07 -3.68
N PHE A 35 -8.25 -19.94 -4.93
CA PHE A 35 -7.70 -18.68 -5.43
C PHE A 35 -8.75 -17.56 -5.42
N VAL A 36 -9.96 -17.81 -5.94
CA VAL A 36 -11.08 -16.86 -5.90
C VAL A 36 -11.33 -16.39 -4.47
N ALA A 37 -11.41 -17.33 -3.51
CA ALA A 37 -11.62 -17.01 -2.10
C ALA A 37 -10.48 -16.17 -1.52
N SER A 38 -9.23 -16.40 -1.93
CA SER A 38 -8.08 -15.59 -1.49
C SER A 38 -8.16 -14.13 -1.95
N LEU A 39 -8.90 -13.84 -3.03
CA LEU A 39 -9.10 -12.50 -3.56
C LEU A 39 -10.36 -11.81 -3.04
N MET A 40 -11.16 -12.48 -2.20
CA MET A 40 -12.28 -11.83 -1.53
C MET A 40 -11.76 -10.72 -0.59
N VAL A 41 -12.43 -9.57 -0.65
CA VAL A 41 -12.15 -8.38 0.17
C VAL A 41 -13.31 -8.19 1.17
N GLY A 42 -13.03 -7.51 2.28
CA GLY A 42 -14.02 -7.17 3.32
C GLY A 42 -14.02 -8.15 4.48
N ASN A 43 -15.06 -9.00 4.55
CA ASN A 43 -15.29 -9.87 5.70
C ASN A 43 -14.26 -11.02 5.78
N GLU A 44 -13.23 -10.82 6.58
CA GLU A 44 -12.14 -11.76 6.82
C GLU A 44 -12.63 -13.11 7.37
N GLN A 45 -13.70 -13.13 8.18
CA GLN A 45 -14.28 -14.38 8.68
C GLN A 45 -14.94 -15.18 7.56
N LYS A 46 -15.76 -14.52 6.72
CA LYS A 46 -16.38 -15.12 5.53
C LYS A 46 -15.31 -15.66 4.58
N LYS A 47 -14.27 -14.87 4.32
CA LYS A 47 -13.11 -15.27 3.50
C LYS A 47 -12.45 -16.54 4.03
N GLN A 48 -12.12 -16.57 5.33
CA GLN A 48 -11.49 -17.73 5.96
C GLN A 48 -12.39 -18.96 5.92
N HIS A 49 -13.69 -18.79 6.12
CA HIS A 49 -14.67 -19.86 6.02
C HIS A 49 -14.72 -20.44 4.60
N THR A 50 -14.90 -19.59 3.58
CA THR A 50 -14.94 -20.01 2.17
C THR A 50 -13.63 -20.66 1.72
N LEU A 51 -12.47 -20.17 2.20
CA LEU A 51 -11.18 -20.82 1.96
C LEU A 51 -11.16 -22.25 2.52
N LEU A 52 -11.65 -22.45 3.74
CA LEU A 52 -11.71 -23.76 4.38
C LEU A 52 -12.66 -24.72 3.66
N GLU A 53 -13.86 -24.25 3.30
CA GLU A 53 -14.84 -25.03 2.53
C GLU A 53 -14.24 -25.51 1.20
N ASN A 54 -13.56 -24.63 0.47
CA ASN A 54 -12.92 -24.97 -0.80
C ASN A 54 -11.74 -25.93 -0.63
N MET A 55 -11.00 -25.83 0.48
CA MET A 55 -9.95 -26.81 0.82
C MET A 55 -10.56 -28.19 1.11
N GLN A 56 -11.61 -28.25 1.94
CA GLN A 56 -12.31 -29.49 2.27
C GLN A 56 -12.95 -30.14 1.04
N PHE A 57 -13.49 -29.33 0.13
CA PHE A 57 -14.00 -29.79 -1.16
C PHE A 57 -12.91 -30.50 -1.97
N CYS A 58 -11.71 -29.90 -2.06
CA CYS A 58 -10.57 -30.52 -2.74
C CYS A 58 -10.12 -31.82 -2.04
N GLU A 59 -10.06 -31.85 -0.71
CA GLU A 59 -9.75 -33.05 0.07
C GLU A 59 -10.79 -34.16 -0.17
N GLY A 60 -12.07 -33.80 -0.23
CA GLY A 60 -13.17 -34.72 -0.52
C GLY A 60 -13.05 -35.36 -1.91
N ILE A 61 -12.65 -34.61 -2.94
CA ILE A 61 -12.41 -35.17 -4.28
C ILE A 61 -11.21 -36.14 -4.26
N LEU A 62 -10.15 -35.82 -3.53
CA LEU A 62 -8.98 -36.72 -3.42
C LEU A 62 -9.31 -38.02 -2.68
N ALA A 63 -10.14 -37.95 -1.64
CA ALA A 63 -10.56 -39.11 -0.87
C ALA A 63 -11.58 -39.98 -1.62
N PHE A 64 -12.53 -39.35 -2.34
CA PHE A 64 -13.67 -40.02 -2.95
C PHE A 64 -13.87 -39.63 -4.43
N PRO A 65 -12.89 -39.86 -5.32
CA PRO A 65 -12.94 -39.38 -6.70
C PRO A 65 -14.11 -39.96 -7.50
N LYS A 66 -14.59 -41.15 -7.13
CA LYS A 66 -15.71 -41.83 -7.82
C LYS A 66 -17.02 -41.02 -7.77
N LEU A 67 -17.23 -40.19 -6.74
CA LEU A 67 -18.42 -39.34 -6.60
C LEU A 67 -18.46 -38.20 -7.64
N TYR A 68 -17.33 -37.92 -8.29
CA TYR A 68 -17.15 -36.83 -9.24
C TYR A 68 -16.93 -37.32 -10.68
N LEU A 69 -17.34 -38.56 -10.97
CA LEU A 69 -17.26 -39.14 -12.32
C LEU A 69 -18.33 -38.58 -13.26
N ALA A 70 -19.50 -38.22 -12.74
CA ALA A 70 -20.61 -37.68 -13.52
C ALA A 70 -20.20 -36.35 -14.20
N GLU A 71 -20.45 -36.25 -15.50
CA GLU A 71 -20.10 -35.07 -16.29
C GLU A 71 -20.88 -33.84 -15.85
N GLU A 72 -22.14 -34.02 -15.45
CA GLU A 72 -23.04 -32.97 -14.97
C GLU A 72 -22.45 -32.23 -13.76
N HIS A 73 -21.97 -32.97 -12.75
CA HIS A 73 -21.29 -32.38 -11.59
C HIS A 73 -20.09 -31.54 -12.01
N SER A 74 -19.25 -32.06 -12.92
CA SER A 74 -18.05 -31.34 -13.37
C SER A 74 -18.40 -30.06 -14.14
N LYS A 75 -19.45 -30.08 -14.96
CA LYS A 75 -19.97 -28.91 -15.68
C LYS A 75 -20.56 -27.87 -14.75
N GLU A 76 -21.28 -28.28 -13.71
CA GLU A 76 -21.87 -27.37 -12.73
C GLU A 76 -20.77 -26.62 -11.95
N ILE A 77 -19.79 -27.35 -11.44
CA ILE A 77 -18.62 -26.77 -10.76
C ILE A 77 -17.89 -25.80 -11.71
N GLU A 78 -17.65 -26.21 -12.95
CA GLU A 78 -17.01 -25.36 -13.95
C GLU A 78 -17.80 -24.07 -14.20
N LYS A 79 -19.12 -24.14 -14.32
CA LYS A 79 -19.99 -22.98 -14.52
C LYS A 79 -19.90 -22.00 -13.35
N ILE A 80 -19.90 -22.51 -12.12
CA ILE A 80 -19.75 -21.70 -10.89
C ILE A 80 -18.39 -20.99 -10.91
N VAL A 81 -17.31 -21.73 -11.15
CA VAL A 81 -15.95 -21.16 -11.16
C VAL A 81 -15.79 -20.12 -12.27
N GLN A 82 -16.28 -20.39 -13.47
CA GLN A 82 -16.22 -19.42 -14.56
C GLN A 82 -17.00 -18.15 -14.24
N GLY A 83 -18.16 -18.26 -13.60
CA GLY A 83 -18.93 -17.11 -13.11
C GLY A 83 -18.12 -16.28 -12.09
N GLN A 84 -17.50 -16.94 -11.12
CA GLN A 84 -16.68 -16.27 -10.11
C GLN A 84 -15.44 -15.59 -10.71
N LEU A 85 -14.73 -16.27 -11.62
CA LEU A 85 -13.57 -15.70 -12.31
C LEU A 85 -13.96 -14.48 -13.16
N LYS A 86 -15.12 -14.51 -13.83
CA LYS A 86 -15.66 -13.34 -14.55
C LYS A 86 -15.91 -12.16 -13.62
N ASN A 87 -16.48 -12.42 -12.44
CA ASN A 87 -16.72 -11.37 -11.44
C ASN A 87 -15.42 -10.78 -10.88
N LEU A 88 -14.32 -11.54 -10.92
CA LEU A 88 -12.98 -11.05 -10.60
C LEU A 88 -12.23 -10.47 -11.79
N PHE A 89 -12.89 -10.30 -12.95
CA PHE A 89 -12.29 -9.77 -14.18
C PHE A 89 -11.08 -10.57 -14.69
N VAL A 90 -11.07 -11.89 -14.43
CA VAL A 90 -10.04 -12.79 -14.97
C VAL A 90 -10.17 -12.86 -16.49
N LYS A 91 -9.05 -12.69 -17.19
CA LYS A 91 -8.97 -12.76 -18.65
C LYS A 91 -9.12 -14.21 -19.11
N ASP A 92 -9.94 -14.45 -20.13
CA ASP A 92 -10.22 -15.78 -20.69
C ASP A 92 -10.60 -16.86 -19.65
N PRO A 93 -11.62 -16.63 -18.80
CA PRO A 93 -11.88 -17.44 -17.61
C PRO A 93 -12.31 -18.89 -17.92
N SER A 94 -12.75 -19.16 -19.16
CA SER A 94 -13.25 -20.47 -19.58
C SER A 94 -12.15 -21.40 -20.14
N THR A 95 -10.88 -20.98 -20.18
CA THR A 95 -9.82 -21.80 -20.77
C THR A 95 -9.09 -22.67 -19.73
N LYS A 96 -8.68 -23.89 -20.15
CA LYS A 96 -7.83 -24.77 -19.33
C LYS A 96 -6.51 -24.07 -18.95
N LYS A 97 -5.97 -23.25 -19.85
CA LYS A 97 -4.74 -22.48 -19.66
C LYS A 97 -4.85 -21.52 -18.47
N THR A 98 -5.99 -20.85 -18.32
CA THR A 98 -6.25 -19.95 -17.19
C THR A 98 -6.21 -20.69 -15.85
N ALA A 99 -6.88 -21.84 -15.75
CA ALA A 99 -6.84 -22.65 -14.53
C ALA A 99 -5.42 -23.13 -14.19
N ASP A 100 -4.64 -23.60 -15.18
CA ASP A 100 -3.24 -24.00 -14.97
C ASP A 100 -2.36 -22.81 -14.53
N THR A 101 -2.58 -21.63 -15.10
CA THR A 101 -1.85 -20.40 -14.74
C THR A 101 -2.14 -19.96 -13.30
N ILE A 102 -3.41 -20.00 -12.89
CA ILE A 102 -3.83 -19.69 -11.51
C ILE A 102 -3.23 -20.71 -10.52
N ILE A 103 -3.25 -22.00 -10.85
CA ILE A 103 -2.67 -23.04 -9.99
C ILE A 103 -1.18 -22.81 -9.80
N GLU A 104 -0.46 -22.43 -10.85
CA GLU A 104 0.97 -22.14 -10.77
C GLU A 104 1.26 -20.86 -9.97
N LEU A 105 0.44 -19.83 -10.13
CA LEU A 105 0.49 -18.61 -9.32
C LEU A 105 0.36 -18.92 -7.83
N MET A 106 -0.64 -19.74 -7.47
CA MET A 106 -0.90 -20.17 -6.09
C MET A 106 0.24 -21.00 -5.51
N ARG A 107 0.81 -21.92 -6.29
CA ARG A 107 2.00 -22.70 -5.85
C ARG A 107 3.15 -21.80 -5.45
N LYS A 108 3.48 -20.82 -6.30
CA LYS A 108 4.54 -19.85 -6.01
C LYS A 108 4.24 -19.04 -4.76
N ALA A 109 3.00 -18.57 -4.59
CA ALA A 109 2.59 -17.84 -3.39
C ALA A 109 2.73 -18.69 -2.11
N ILE A 110 2.26 -19.94 -2.13
CA ILE A 110 2.35 -20.89 -1.01
C ILE A 110 3.83 -21.16 -0.67
N ASP A 111 4.68 -21.42 -1.66
CA ASP A 111 6.09 -21.71 -1.45
C ASP A 111 6.86 -20.51 -0.87
N HIS A 112 6.52 -19.28 -1.26
CA HIS A 112 7.09 -18.07 -0.66
C HIS A 112 6.68 -17.94 0.81
N LYS A 113 5.39 -18.08 1.11
CA LYS A 113 4.88 -17.95 2.48
C LYS A 113 5.46 -19.03 3.41
N LEU A 114 5.60 -20.28 2.95
CA LEU A 114 6.25 -21.35 3.73
C LEU A 114 7.74 -21.10 3.99
N LYS A 115 8.40 -20.27 3.18
CA LYS A 115 9.78 -19.81 3.42
C LYS A 115 9.85 -18.52 4.25
N GLY A 116 8.73 -18.03 4.77
CA GLY A 116 8.65 -16.75 5.48
C GLY A 116 8.87 -15.53 4.58
N LYS A 117 8.70 -15.68 3.25
CA LYS A 117 8.91 -14.61 2.27
C LYS A 117 7.57 -14.06 1.76
N ARG A 118 7.56 -12.78 1.41
CA ARG A 118 6.46 -12.15 0.66
C ARG A 118 6.55 -12.53 -0.81
N TYR A 119 5.40 -12.68 -1.46
CA TYR A 119 5.34 -12.95 -2.91
C TYR A 119 4.89 -11.69 -3.63
N LEU A 120 5.84 -11.05 -4.31
CA LEU A 120 5.62 -9.82 -5.06
C LEU A 120 5.60 -10.14 -6.56
N LEU A 121 4.64 -9.55 -7.26
CA LEU A 121 4.49 -9.64 -8.71
C LEU A 121 4.46 -8.25 -9.30
N LYS A 122 4.99 -8.08 -10.50
CA LYS A 122 4.75 -6.83 -11.23
C LYS A 122 3.30 -6.77 -11.70
N PHE A 123 2.76 -5.56 -11.78
CA PHE A 123 1.43 -5.29 -12.32
C PHE A 123 1.26 -5.94 -13.69
N GLU A 124 2.22 -5.77 -14.60
CA GLU A 124 2.19 -6.35 -15.94
C GLU A 124 2.09 -7.90 -15.96
N GLU A 125 2.64 -8.57 -14.95
CA GLU A 125 2.65 -10.03 -14.88
C GLU A 125 1.29 -10.56 -14.45
N LEU A 126 0.69 -9.90 -13.46
CA LEU A 126 -0.61 -10.27 -12.93
C LEU A 126 -1.75 -9.76 -13.83
N ASP A 127 -1.57 -8.62 -14.51
CA ASP A 127 -2.55 -8.07 -15.45
C ASP A 127 -2.78 -8.99 -16.66
N ARG A 128 -1.81 -9.84 -17.02
CA ARG A 128 -1.99 -10.87 -18.04
C ARG A 128 -3.01 -11.94 -17.65
N ILE A 129 -3.34 -12.06 -16.36
CA ILE A 129 -4.26 -13.06 -15.81
C ILE A 129 -5.59 -12.41 -15.43
N ILE A 130 -5.54 -11.21 -14.82
CA ILE A 130 -6.70 -10.51 -14.28
C ILE A 130 -6.67 -9.08 -14.80
N ASP A 131 -7.78 -8.51 -15.24
CA ASP A 131 -7.84 -7.07 -15.47
C ASP A 131 -7.75 -6.33 -14.13
N LEU A 132 -6.54 -5.92 -13.78
CA LEU A 132 -6.27 -5.35 -12.46
C LEU A 132 -6.91 -3.99 -12.30
N LYS A 133 -6.99 -3.19 -13.37
CA LYS A 133 -7.64 -1.88 -13.31
C LYS A 133 -9.12 -2.05 -12.95
N LEU A 134 -9.83 -2.93 -13.65
CA LEU A 134 -11.23 -3.23 -13.33
C LEU A 134 -11.39 -3.83 -11.94
N LEU A 135 -10.53 -4.78 -11.55
CA LEU A 135 -10.59 -5.40 -10.24
C LEU A 135 -10.45 -4.37 -9.11
N PHE A 136 -9.41 -3.53 -9.15
CA PHE A 136 -9.21 -2.52 -8.12
C PHE A 136 -10.28 -1.43 -8.14
N SER A 137 -10.78 -1.03 -9.33
CA SER A 137 -11.94 -0.13 -9.43
C SER A 137 -13.21 -0.70 -8.82
N HIS A 138 -13.42 -2.01 -8.94
CA HIS A 138 -14.54 -2.70 -8.34
C HIS A 138 -14.40 -2.80 -6.82
N ILE A 139 -13.23 -3.22 -6.33
CA ILE A 139 -12.94 -3.36 -4.89
C ILE A 139 -13.08 -2.00 -4.18
N GLN A 140 -12.58 -0.93 -4.79
CA GLN A 140 -12.52 0.38 -4.15
C GLN A 140 -13.76 1.26 -4.42
N LYS A 141 -14.76 0.80 -5.19
CA LYS A 141 -15.99 1.52 -5.56
C LYS A 141 -15.75 3.00 -5.89
N ASN A 142 -15.51 3.31 -7.18
CA ASN A 142 -15.35 4.65 -7.79
C ASN A 142 -13.92 5.16 -8.04
N PHE A 143 -12.90 4.29 -8.00
CA PHE A 143 -11.52 4.72 -8.21
C PHE A 143 -10.90 3.98 -9.39
N ASN A 144 -10.42 4.71 -10.40
CA ASN A 144 -9.50 4.13 -11.38
C ASN A 144 -8.09 4.33 -10.83
N PRO A 145 -7.48 3.32 -10.20
CA PRO A 145 -6.13 3.51 -9.73
C PRO A 145 -5.24 3.68 -10.96
N ASN A 146 -4.47 4.77 -11.01
CA ASN A 146 -3.47 4.97 -12.05
C ASN A 146 -2.28 4.04 -11.81
N MET A 147 -2.56 2.74 -11.89
CA MET A 147 -1.56 1.73 -11.84
C MET A 147 -0.87 1.61 -13.19
N SER A 148 0.45 1.69 -13.10
CA SER A 148 1.39 1.52 -14.19
C SER A 148 2.01 0.13 -14.11
N ASN A 149 2.47 -0.37 -15.26
CA ASN A 149 2.98 -1.74 -15.43
C ASN A 149 4.14 -2.12 -14.51
N HIS A 150 4.90 -1.14 -14.01
CA HIS A 150 6.08 -1.33 -13.18
C HIS A 150 5.76 -1.44 -11.68
N HIS A 151 4.51 -1.27 -11.26
CA HIS A 151 4.13 -1.38 -9.86
C HIS A 151 4.26 -2.83 -9.37
N TRP A 152 4.67 -2.98 -8.11
CA TRP A 152 4.66 -4.27 -7.44
C TRP A 152 3.36 -4.44 -6.65
N ILE A 153 2.83 -5.66 -6.69
CA ILE A 153 1.65 -6.09 -5.94
C ILE A 153 2.05 -7.31 -5.13
N GLU A 154 1.86 -7.24 -3.81
CA GLU A 154 1.95 -8.41 -2.95
C GLU A 154 0.70 -9.28 -3.16
N PHE A 155 0.93 -10.56 -3.45
CA PHE A 155 -0.14 -11.55 -3.40
C PHE A 155 -0.05 -12.33 -2.09
N ASP A 156 -0.97 -12.01 -1.18
CA ASP A 156 -1.10 -12.63 0.13
C ASP A 156 -2.41 -13.40 0.23
N LEU A 157 -2.37 -14.65 0.68
CA LEU A 157 -3.58 -15.50 0.73
C LEU A 157 -4.60 -15.04 1.78
N LYS A 158 -4.16 -14.29 2.79
CA LYS A 158 -5.01 -13.71 3.82
C LYS A 158 -5.50 -12.32 3.40
N GLN A 159 -4.59 -11.45 2.95
CA GLN A 159 -4.92 -10.05 2.64
C GLN A 159 -5.40 -9.83 1.20
N GLY A 160 -5.21 -10.80 0.31
CA GLY A 160 -5.51 -10.68 -1.12
C GLY A 160 -4.38 -10.00 -1.90
N LEU A 161 -4.74 -9.13 -2.84
CA LEU A 161 -3.78 -8.31 -3.58
C LEU A 161 -3.55 -7.01 -2.82
N VAL A 162 -2.34 -6.85 -2.31
CA VAL A 162 -1.93 -5.66 -1.56
C VAL A 162 -0.95 -4.88 -2.42
N PRO A 163 -1.34 -3.70 -2.92
CA PRO A 163 -0.40 -2.87 -3.64
C PRO A 163 0.75 -2.38 -2.76
N SER A 164 1.98 -2.39 -3.26
CA SER A 164 3.16 -1.93 -2.52
C SER A 164 3.66 -0.58 -3.04
N PHE A 165 2.82 0.46 -2.90
CA PHE A 165 3.17 1.80 -3.35
C PHE A 165 4.01 2.54 -2.30
N PRO A 166 5.11 3.22 -2.70
CA PRO A 166 5.98 3.91 -1.75
C PRO A 166 5.24 4.97 -0.91
N ASP A 167 4.44 5.82 -1.55
CA ASP A 167 3.64 6.88 -0.92
C ASP A 167 2.66 6.30 0.11
N PHE A 168 1.91 5.26 -0.27
CA PHE A 168 0.97 4.55 0.62
C PHE A 168 1.68 4.05 1.89
N LEU A 169 2.80 3.34 1.73
CA LEU A 169 3.54 2.78 2.87
C LEU A 169 4.09 3.87 3.78
N THR A 170 4.62 4.94 3.20
CA THR A 170 5.17 6.06 3.99
C THR A 170 4.09 6.84 4.73
N TYR A 171 2.91 7.00 4.15
CA TYR A 171 1.78 7.64 4.84
C TYR A 171 1.19 6.73 5.93
N ALA A 172 1.13 5.41 5.71
CA ALA A 172 0.70 4.43 6.72
C ALA A 172 1.54 4.50 7.99
N ASN A 173 2.86 4.57 7.78
CA ASN A 173 3.82 4.75 8.87
C ASN A 173 3.64 6.10 9.55
N LEU A 174 3.40 7.17 8.79
CA LEU A 174 3.18 8.51 9.34
C LEU A 174 1.98 8.55 10.30
N VAL A 175 0.84 7.98 9.87
CA VAL A 175 -0.37 7.91 10.71
C VAL A 175 -0.13 7.09 11.97
N SER A 176 0.58 5.96 11.84
CA SER A 176 0.91 5.10 12.99
C SER A 176 1.83 5.81 13.99
N LEU A 177 2.89 6.48 13.51
CA LEU A 177 3.80 7.25 14.35
C LEU A 177 3.09 8.42 15.05
N TRP A 178 2.21 9.12 14.35
CA TRP A 178 1.39 10.18 14.92
C TRP A 178 0.49 9.66 16.05
N ASN A 179 -0.22 8.56 15.82
CA ASN A 179 -1.07 7.96 16.83
C ASN A 179 -0.29 7.55 18.08
N MET A 180 0.88 6.91 17.89
CA MET A 180 1.79 6.54 18.98
C MET A 180 2.34 7.77 19.73
N PHE A 181 2.64 8.85 19.00
CA PHE A 181 3.09 10.11 19.58
C PHE A 181 2.03 10.71 20.51
N LEU A 182 0.76 10.75 20.07
CA LEU A 182 -0.36 11.24 20.88
C LEU A 182 -0.58 10.37 22.13
N ASP A 183 -0.52 9.04 21.98
CA ASP A 183 -0.62 8.12 23.11
C ASP A 183 0.47 8.38 24.16
N LYS A 184 1.71 8.56 23.72
CA LYS A 184 2.84 8.83 24.62
C LYS A 184 2.80 10.23 25.21
N GLN A 185 2.29 11.21 24.48
CA GLN A 185 2.08 12.55 25.01
C GLN A 185 1.05 12.55 26.13
N GLU A 186 -0.05 11.79 25.98
CA GLU A 186 -1.07 11.66 27.02
C GLU A 186 -0.55 10.88 28.23
N GLU A 187 0.18 9.78 28.02
CA GLU A 187 0.85 9.03 29.10
C GLU A 187 1.80 9.93 29.90
N LEU A 188 2.57 10.80 29.24
CA LEU A 188 3.46 11.75 29.90
C LEU A 188 2.69 12.80 30.73
N LYS A 189 1.56 13.31 30.25
CA LYS A 189 0.73 14.26 31.02
C LYS A 189 0.17 13.63 32.28
N ILE A 190 -0.37 12.41 32.17
CA ILE A 190 -0.89 11.65 33.31
C ILE A 190 0.22 11.43 34.33
N GLU A 191 1.39 10.97 33.90
CA GLU A 191 2.54 10.74 34.78
C GLU A 191 2.99 12.03 35.47
N GLN A 192 3.02 13.16 34.77
CA GLN A 192 3.37 14.47 35.36
C GLN A 192 2.38 14.92 36.44
N ILE A 193 1.09 14.62 36.28
CA ILE A 193 0.05 14.89 37.29
C ILE A 193 0.20 13.93 38.49
N GLU A 194 0.41 12.64 38.23
CA GLU A 194 0.63 11.61 39.26
C GLU A 194 1.94 11.84 40.05
N GLN A 195 2.95 12.46 39.44
CA GLN A 195 4.21 12.83 40.10
C GLN A 195 4.06 13.84 41.22
N VAL A 196 2.95 14.59 41.28
CA VAL A 196 2.59 15.38 42.46
C VAL A 196 2.48 14.48 43.70
N PHE A 197 2.18 13.19 43.51
CA PHE A 197 1.95 12.20 44.55
C PHE A 197 3.04 11.10 44.63
N ASN A 198 3.78 10.80 43.55
CA ASN A 198 4.80 9.72 43.54
C ASN A 198 6.04 10.03 42.66
N LYS A 199 7.26 9.92 43.20
CA LYS A 199 8.50 10.40 42.54
C LYS A 199 9.20 9.35 41.65
N ASP A 200 8.53 8.71 40.68
CA ASP A 200 9.23 7.86 39.71
C ASP A 200 9.87 8.67 38.57
N MET A 201 11.04 9.23 38.87
CA MET A 201 11.84 10.00 37.90
C MET A 201 12.37 9.15 36.73
N LYS A 202 12.44 7.82 36.88
CA LYS A 202 12.96 6.93 35.83
C LYS A 202 11.92 6.77 34.73
N LYS A 203 10.65 6.54 35.11
CA LYS A 203 9.54 6.43 34.17
C LYS A 203 9.38 7.71 33.35
N LEU A 204 9.45 8.88 33.97
CA LEU A 204 9.34 10.16 33.27
C LEU A 204 10.51 10.41 32.29
N ARG A 205 11.75 10.05 32.64
CA ARG A 205 12.88 10.13 31.71
C ARG A 205 12.71 9.22 30.50
N LEU A 206 12.19 8.00 30.73
CA LEU A 206 11.90 7.06 29.65
C LEU A 206 10.84 7.63 28.71
N LEU A 207 9.71 8.11 29.24
CA LEU A 207 8.62 8.68 28.44
C LEU A 207 9.08 9.88 27.61
N ASN A 208 9.87 10.78 28.19
CA ASN A 208 10.44 11.91 27.44
C ASN A 208 11.36 11.43 26.30
N SER A 209 12.17 10.40 26.54
CA SER A 209 13.06 9.85 25.51
C SER A 209 12.28 9.17 24.39
N GLU A 210 11.23 8.42 24.72
CA GLU A 210 10.32 7.80 23.74
C GLU A 210 9.57 8.86 22.92
N LEU A 211 9.04 9.90 23.58
CA LEU A 211 8.34 10.98 22.91
C LEU A 211 9.26 11.76 21.96
N GLN A 212 10.51 12.01 22.37
CA GLN A 212 11.52 12.64 21.53
C GLN A 212 11.86 11.78 20.30
N ALA A 213 12.01 10.47 20.47
CA ALA A 213 12.24 9.55 19.38
C ALA A 213 11.06 9.53 18.39
N LEU A 214 9.83 9.53 18.90
CA LEU A 214 8.61 9.60 18.08
C LEU A 214 8.47 10.94 17.35
N PHE A 215 8.83 12.05 17.99
CA PHE A 215 8.87 13.38 17.37
C PHE A 215 9.81 13.39 16.15
N ILE A 216 11.07 12.97 16.34
CA ILE A 216 12.07 12.93 15.27
C ILE A 216 11.61 11.98 14.16
N SER A 217 11.12 10.79 14.53
CA SER A 217 10.67 9.78 13.55
C SER A 217 9.49 10.29 12.72
N SER A 218 8.51 10.96 13.36
CA SER A 218 7.35 11.54 12.67
C SER A 218 7.78 12.65 11.71
N TRP A 219 8.72 13.52 12.11
CA TRP A 219 9.27 14.56 11.23
C TRP A 219 9.93 13.96 9.99
N ILE A 220 10.83 12.98 10.19
CA ILE A 220 11.50 12.27 9.08
C ILE A 220 10.44 11.65 8.17
N GLN A 221 9.44 10.98 8.74
CA GLN A 221 8.41 10.28 7.99
C GLN A 221 7.51 11.24 7.19
N GLY A 222 7.21 12.43 7.72
CA GLY A 222 6.49 13.48 7.00
C GLY A 222 7.25 13.95 5.77
N VAL A 223 8.55 14.22 5.90
CA VAL A 223 9.41 14.57 4.74
C VAL A 223 9.48 13.42 3.75
N THR A 224 9.64 12.19 4.25
CA THR A 224 9.74 10.97 3.44
C THR A 224 8.46 10.70 2.65
N PHE A 225 7.28 11.04 3.18
CA PHE A 225 6.01 10.95 2.46
C PHE A 225 5.95 11.90 1.26
N VAL A 226 6.44 13.14 1.41
CA VAL A 226 6.55 14.07 0.27
C VAL A 226 7.49 13.49 -0.79
N GLU A 227 8.67 13.01 -0.37
CA GLU A 227 9.67 12.43 -1.26
C GLU A 227 9.11 11.23 -2.03
N SER A 228 8.58 10.23 -1.32
CA SER A 228 8.04 9.02 -1.94
C SER A 228 6.97 9.35 -2.97
N TYR A 229 6.07 10.28 -2.66
CA TYR A 229 5.02 10.74 -3.56
C TYR A 229 5.57 11.43 -4.82
N ILE A 230 6.46 12.43 -4.69
CA ILE A 230 6.96 13.16 -5.87
C ILE A 230 7.89 12.30 -6.74
N TYR A 231 8.68 11.41 -6.15
CA TYR A 231 9.50 10.45 -6.91
C TYR A 231 8.61 9.48 -7.68
N TYR A 232 7.48 9.10 -7.09
CA TYR A 232 6.51 8.26 -7.76
C TYR A 232 5.89 8.97 -8.97
N VAL A 233 5.46 10.22 -8.82
CA VAL A 233 4.98 11.06 -9.94
C VAL A 233 6.06 11.19 -11.02
N PHE A 234 7.31 11.49 -10.64
CA PHE A 234 8.44 11.58 -11.57
C PHE A 234 8.64 10.28 -12.35
N TYR A 235 8.63 9.14 -11.65
CA TYR A 235 8.84 7.83 -12.27
C TYR A 235 7.70 7.46 -13.22
N ASN A 236 6.46 7.76 -12.85
CA ASN A 236 5.29 7.55 -13.73
C ASN A 236 5.36 8.40 -14.99
N ILE A 237 5.76 9.66 -14.90
CA ILE A 237 5.97 10.50 -16.08
C ILE A 237 7.11 9.94 -16.95
N GLN A 238 8.22 9.52 -16.32
CA GLN A 238 9.40 9.02 -17.02
C GLN A 238 9.16 7.69 -17.75
N LYS A 239 8.38 6.78 -17.15
CA LYS A 239 8.13 5.42 -17.68
C LYS A 239 6.78 5.25 -18.36
N GLY A 240 5.80 6.08 -18.04
CA GLY A 240 4.42 5.98 -18.52
C GLY A 240 4.13 6.73 -19.82
N GLU A 241 5.17 7.20 -20.54
CA GLU A 241 5.04 7.92 -21.83
C GLU A 241 4.13 9.16 -21.76
N TYR A 242 4.04 9.81 -20.59
CA TYR A 242 3.25 11.04 -20.45
C TYR A 242 3.75 12.13 -21.43
N PRO A 243 2.87 12.74 -22.25
CA PRO A 243 3.28 13.69 -23.27
C PRO A 243 3.61 15.06 -22.65
N LEU A 244 4.86 15.24 -22.25
CA LEU A 244 5.37 16.49 -21.69
C LEU A 244 5.21 17.66 -22.67
N LYS A 245 4.64 18.75 -22.18
CA LYS A 245 4.32 19.98 -22.92
C LYS A 245 5.47 20.98 -22.86
N THR A 246 6.18 21.07 -21.73
CA THR A 246 7.20 22.09 -21.52
C THR A 246 8.61 21.60 -21.86
N GLU A 247 9.41 22.44 -22.54
CA GLU A 247 10.81 22.11 -22.87
C GLU A 247 11.67 21.88 -21.61
N LYS A 248 11.37 22.61 -20.53
CA LYS A 248 12.04 22.45 -19.24
C LYS A 248 11.80 21.04 -18.67
N ALA A 249 10.57 20.55 -18.71
CA ALA A 249 10.26 19.20 -18.25
C ALA A 249 10.84 18.12 -19.18
N LYS A 250 10.75 18.31 -20.51
CA LYS A 250 11.33 17.38 -21.51
C LYS A 250 12.85 17.20 -21.34
N GLY A 251 13.57 18.27 -21.01
CA GLY A 251 14.99 18.20 -20.70
C GLY A 251 15.27 17.50 -19.38
N PHE A 252 14.49 17.82 -18.35
CA PHE A 252 14.70 17.33 -16.99
C PHE A 252 14.33 15.85 -16.79
N ILE A 253 13.30 15.33 -17.47
CA ILE A 253 12.80 13.95 -17.28
C ILE A 253 13.86 12.88 -17.61
N LYS A 254 14.90 13.26 -18.35
CA LYS A 254 16.05 12.40 -18.69
C LYS A 254 17.05 12.23 -17.53
N SER A 255 16.90 12.99 -16.45
CA SER A 255 17.72 12.85 -15.24
C SER A 255 17.54 11.47 -14.62
N GLN A 256 18.64 10.85 -14.17
CA GLN A 256 18.60 9.52 -13.55
C GLN A 256 18.27 9.58 -12.05
N LEU A 257 18.71 10.62 -11.35
CA LEU A 257 18.58 10.78 -9.89
C LEU A 257 18.31 12.25 -9.54
N PRO A 258 17.12 12.79 -9.89
CA PRO A 258 16.76 14.14 -9.47
C PRO A 258 16.58 14.21 -7.95
N ASP A 259 16.87 15.35 -7.33
CA ASP A 259 16.42 15.60 -5.95
C ASP A 259 14.95 16.04 -5.90
N ASP A 260 14.35 15.96 -4.71
CA ASP A 260 12.96 16.34 -4.41
C ASP A 260 12.63 17.77 -4.88
N ASN A 261 13.52 18.71 -4.62
CA ASN A 261 13.32 20.12 -4.96
C ASN A 261 13.35 20.33 -6.47
N GLN A 262 14.23 19.63 -7.18
CA GLN A 262 14.30 19.65 -8.62
C GLN A 262 13.02 19.10 -9.26
N ILE A 263 12.44 18.03 -8.72
CA ILE A 263 11.17 17.49 -9.23
C ILE A 263 10.08 18.57 -9.14
N ILE A 264 9.96 19.24 -8.00
CA ILE A 264 8.94 20.29 -7.84
C ILE A 264 9.21 21.50 -8.74
N ASP A 265 10.44 22.03 -8.73
CA ASP A 265 10.81 23.28 -9.42
C ASP A 265 10.97 23.15 -10.95
N LYS A 266 11.37 21.97 -11.42
CA LYS A 266 11.71 21.72 -12.84
C LYS A 266 10.68 20.86 -13.58
N LEU A 267 9.90 20.05 -12.87
CA LEU A 267 8.85 19.22 -13.47
C LEU A 267 7.45 19.70 -13.07
N ILE A 268 7.08 19.59 -11.80
CA ILE A 268 5.68 19.76 -11.37
C ILE A 268 5.16 21.18 -11.64
N ILE A 269 5.83 22.21 -11.11
CA ILE A 269 5.37 23.60 -11.25
C ILE A 269 5.34 24.05 -12.72
N PRO A 270 6.38 23.81 -13.54
CA PRO A 270 6.37 24.23 -14.94
C PRO A 270 5.34 23.48 -15.79
N GLU A 271 5.25 22.15 -15.62
CA GLU A 271 4.48 21.29 -16.52
C GLU A 271 2.97 21.40 -16.29
N PHE A 272 2.54 21.50 -15.02
CA PHE A 272 1.12 21.47 -14.66
C PHE A 272 0.55 22.86 -14.38
N LYS A 273 1.31 23.93 -14.60
CA LYS A 273 0.78 25.30 -14.53
C LYS A 273 -0.08 25.60 -15.75
N THR A 274 -1.32 25.95 -15.50
CA THR A 274 -2.29 26.42 -16.49
C THR A 274 -2.85 27.78 -16.07
N GLU A 275 -3.63 28.41 -16.95
CA GLU A 275 -4.32 29.66 -16.61
C GLU A 275 -5.40 29.45 -15.54
N HIS A 276 -5.99 28.24 -15.46
CA HIS A 276 -7.10 27.93 -14.57
C HIS A 276 -6.68 27.56 -13.13
N ASN A 277 -5.43 27.16 -12.90
CA ASN A 277 -4.94 26.69 -11.60
C ASN A 277 -3.83 27.57 -11.00
N LYS A 278 -3.76 28.85 -11.37
CA LYS A 278 -2.72 29.78 -10.88
C LYS A 278 -2.65 29.87 -9.37
N SER A 279 -3.80 29.88 -8.68
CA SER A 279 -3.88 29.91 -7.22
C SER A 279 -3.31 28.64 -6.59
N ASP A 280 -3.61 27.48 -7.17
CA ASP A 280 -3.11 26.18 -6.67
C ASP A 280 -1.59 26.09 -6.84
N ILE A 281 -1.05 26.53 -8.00
CA ILE A 281 0.40 26.62 -8.23
C ILE A 281 1.07 27.60 -7.25
N ALA A 282 0.43 28.72 -6.93
CA ALA A 282 0.93 29.65 -5.92
C ALA A 282 0.96 29.02 -4.52
N ASN A 283 -0.06 28.22 -4.17
CA ASN A 283 -0.10 27.47 -2.93
C ASN A 283 1.02 26.41 -2.85
N ILE A 284 1.23 25.64 -3.93
CA ILE A 284 2.35 24.69 -4.02
C ILE A 284 3.68 25.40 -3.78
N LYS A 285 3.92 26.56 -4.41
CA LYS A 285 5.15 27.34 -4.18
C LYS A 285 5.32 27.79 -2.74
N LYS A 286 4.23 28.22 -2.08
CA LYS A 286 4.24 28.61 -0.66
C LYS A 286 4.61 27.42 0.22
N LEU A 287 3.91 26.29 0.06
CA LEU A 287 4.15 25.07 0.82
C LEU A 287 5.55 24.50 0.55
N HIS A 288 6.01 24.53 -0.69
CA HIS A 288 7.35 24.09 -1.08
C HIS A 288 8.46 24.91 -0.42
N LYS A 289 8.27 26.23 -0.28
CA LYS A 289 9.21 27.09 0.46
C LYS A 289 9.31 26.67 1.93
N SER A 290 8.19 26.36 2.59
CA SER A 290 8.19 25.85 3.96
C SER A 290 8.84 24.46 4.03
N TYR A 291 8.46 23.55 3.13
CA TYR A 291 9.00 22.20 3.03
C TYR A 291 10.53 22.19 2.84
N LYS A 292 11.11 23.09 2.03
CA LYS A 292 12.56 23.23 1.88
C LYS A 292 13.26 23.39 3.23
N THR A 293 12.72 24.22 4.11
CA THR A 293 13.24 24.41 5.48
C THR A 293 13.10 23.13 6.30
N LEU A 294 11.95 22.46 6.23
CA LEU A 294 11.69 21.20 6.95
C LEU A 294 12.64 20.08 6.51
N ASN A 295 12.87 19.96 5.19
CA ASN A 295 13.76 18.98 4.61
C ASN A 295 15.23 19.29 4.95
N GLN A 296 15.65 20.56 4.94
CA GLN A 296 16.98 20.96 5.41
C GLN A 296 17.22 20.56 6.87
N THR A 297 16.24 20.76 7.75
CA THR A 297 16.32 20.31 9.14
C THR A 297 16.43 18.80 9.22
N ARG A 298 15.60 18.04 8.49
CA ARG A 298 15.70 16.58 8.39
C ARG A 298 17.07 16.12 7.91
N ASN A 299 17.62 16.77 6.88
CA ASN A 299 18.90 16.42 6.28
C ASN A 299 20.07 16.57 7.27
N ARG A 300 19.98 17.47 8.23
CA ARG A 300 20.96 17.57 9.33
C ARG A 300 20.99 16.33 10.23
N LEU A 301 20.02 15.43 10.20
CA LEU A 301 20.07 14.16 10.94
C LEU A 301 20.93 13.09 10.26
N ILE A 302 21.12 13.21 8.95
CA ILE A 302 21.62 12.13 8.08
C ILE A 302 22.87 12.52 7.29
N HIS A 303 23.13 13.83 7.12
CA HIS A 303 24.26 14.33 6.34
C HIS A 303 25.34 14.96 7.21
N ALA A 304 26.56 15.00 6.66
CA ALA A 304 27.73 15.61 7.29
C ALA A 304 27.53 17.09 7.69
N SER A 305 26.56 17.78 7.08
CA SER A 305 26.13 19.13 7.47
C SER A 305 25.63 19.25 8.91
N ALA A 306 25.40 18.13 9.60
CA ALA A 306 25.15 18.11 11.05
C ALA A 306 26.35 18.60 11.88
N PHE A 307 27.57 18.40 11.35
CA PHE A 307 28.84 18.59 12.04
C PHE A 307 29.61 19.83 11.57
N GLU A 308 29.11 20.54 10.55
CA GLU A 308 29.65 21.85 10.17
C GLU A 308 29.19 22.87 11.21
N GLU A 309 30.12 23.55 11.88
CA GLU A 309 29.82 24.40 13.05
C GLU A 309 29.73 25.88 12.70
N SER A 310 28.67 26.53 13.18
CA SER A 310 28.62 27.98 13.45
C SER A 310 27.98 28.17 14.82
N ASP A 311 28.72 28.65 15.83
CA ASP A 311 28.36 29.02 17.23
C ASP A 311 27.44 28.08 18.06
N SER A 312 26.75 27.09 17.47
CA SER A 312 25.81 26.15 18.08
C SER A 312 25.58 24.93 17.18
N SER A 313 25.13 23.80 17.76
CA SER A 313 24.84 22.58 17.01
C SER A 313 23.67 22.79 16.04
N HIS A 314 23.84 22.41 14.77
CA HIS A 314 22.77 22.37 13.78
C HIS A 314 21.66 21.36 14.10
N LEU A 315 21.87 20.46 15.06
CA LEU A 315 20.87 19.54 15.61
C LEU A 315 20.00 20.18 16.70
N LEU A 316 20.34 21.38 17.18
CA LEU A 316 19.59 22.04 18.26
C LEU A 316 18.08 22.18 17.99
N PRO A 317 17.61 22.50 16.77
CA PRO A 317 16.17 22.54 16.47
C PRO A 317 15.46 21.19 16.66
N LEU A 318 16.21 20.08 16.68
CA LEU A 318 15.72 18.72 16.86
C LEU A 318 15.94 18.18 18.27
N ILE A 319 16.80 18.81 19.07
CA ILE A 319 17.07 18.43 20.48
C ILE A 319 16.20 19.26 21.44
N ASN A 320 15.98 20.54 21.12
CA ASN A 320 15.18 21.48 21.90
C ASN A 320 13.81 21.74 21.27
N SER A 321 13.33 20.83 20.41
CA SER A 321 12.08 21.03 19.68
C SER A 321 10.91 21.21 20.64
N ASN A 322 10.12 22.26 20.42
CA ASN A 322 8.81 22.29 21.02
C ASN A 322 7.96 21.23 20.32
N TYR A 323 7.47 20.24 21.05
CA TYR A 323 6.55 19.24 20.51
C TYR A 323 5.34 19.85 19.79
N ASN A 324 4.99 21.10 20.12
CA ASN A 324 3.93 21.88 19.48
C ASN A 324 4.23 22.24 18.01
N ASP A 325 5.47 22.12 17.55
CA ASP A 325 5.82 22.39 16.15
C ASP A 325 5.46 21.21 15.23
N LEU A 326 5.42 19.98 15.78
CA LEU A 326 5.19 18.75 15.00
C LEU A 326 3.89 18.79 14.17
N PRO A 327 2.73 19.22 14.71
CA PRO A 327 1.50 19.35 13.92
C PRO A 327 1.69 20.15 12.63
N SER A 328 2.36 21.30 12.71
CA SER A 328 2.56 22.20 11.56
C SER A 328 3.47 21.59 10.49
N VAL A 329 4.44 20.78 10.92
CA VAL A 329 5.38 20.07 10.05
C VAL A 329 4.64 19.00 9.27
N LEU A 330 3.88 18.15 9.96
CA LEU A 330 3.14 17.05 9.35
C LEU A 330 2.03 17.56 8.43
N GLU A 331 1.36 18.64 8.82
CA GLU A 331 0.36 19.32 8.00
C GLU A 331 1.01 19.92 6.75
N THR A 332 2.13 20.65 6.86
CA THR A 332 2.82 21.21 5.69
C THR A 332 3.22 20.14 4.67
N CYS A 333 3.76 19.01 5.15
CA CYS A 333 4.13 17.89 4.29
C CYS A 333 2.90 17.26 3.61
N THR A 334 1.82 17.04 4.36
CA THR A 334 0.58 16.45 3.85
C THR A 334 -0.10 17.38 2.84
N ASP A 335 -0.24 18.66 3.17
CA ASP A 335 -0.84 19.69 2.32
C ASP A 335 -0.06 19.88 1.02
N LEU A 336 1.27 19.78 1.05
CA LEU A 336 2.09 19.87 -0.16
C LEU A 336 1.77 18.72 -1.12
N VAL A 337 1.69 17.49 -0.61
CA VAL A 337 1.31 16.31 -1.41
C VAL A 337 -0.08 16.48 -2.00
N LEU A 338 -1.07 16.89 -1.19
CA LEU A 338 -2.44 17.12 -1.66
C LEU A 338 -2.54 18.26 -2.67
N ALA A 339 -1.78 19.34 -2.49
CA ALA A 339 -1.75 20.46 -3.43
C ALA A 339 -1.17 20.03 -4.78
N ILE A 340 -0.13 19.18 -4.79
CA ILE A 340 0.42 18.59 -6.01
C ILE A 340 -0.62 17.66 -6.65
N GLU A 341 -1.19 16.72 -5.89
CA GLU A 341 -2.21 15.78 -6.39
C GLU A 341 -3.39 16.51 -7.05
N LYS A 342 -3.80 17.64 -6.50
CA LYS A 342 -4.89 18.47 -7.05
C LYS A 342 -4.60 18.98 -8.46
N VAL A 343 -3.37 19.37 -8.76
CA VAL A 343 -3.01 19.96 -10.06
C VAL A 343 -2.62 18.91 -11.11
N LEU A 344 -2.35 17.68 -10.70
CA LEU A 344 -2.02 16.60 -11.62
C LEU A 344 -3.23 16.21 -12.47
N PRO A 345 -3.00 15.85 -13.75
CA PRO A 345 -4.03 15.27 -14.59
C PRO A 345 -4.47 13.91 -14.03
N SER A 346 -5.69 13.51 -14.37
CA SER A 346 -6.35 12.34 -13.77
C SER A 346 -5.60 11.03 -13.95
N ASP A 347 -4.68 10.92 -14.90
CA ASP A 347 -3.84 9.74 -15.21
C ASP A 347 -2.52 9.69 -14.41
N LEU A 348 -2.14 10.79 -13.75
CA LEU A 348 -0.94 10.90 -12.91
C LEU A 348 -1.25 11.00 -11.41
N LYS A 349 -2.53 11.02 -11.03
CA LYS A 349 -2.98 11.04 -9.64
C LYS A 349 -2.66 9.73 -8.93
N MET A 350 -1.95 9.80 -7.80
CA MET A 350 -1.41 8.61 -7.11
C MET A 350 -2.12 8.30 -5.80
N LEU A 351 -2.86 9.26 -5.24
CA LEU A 351 -3.54 9.11 -3.95
C LEU A 351 -4.94 8.50 -4.12
N PHE A 352 -5.11 7.52 -5.02
CA PHE A 352 -6.40 6.84 -5.25
C PHE A 352 -6.91 6.10 -3.99
N TRP A 353 -6.04 5.89 -3.00
CA TRP A 353 -6.34 5.26 -1.71
C TRP A 353 -6.72 6.24 -0.60
N TRP A 354 -6.57 7.56 -0.83
CA TRP A 354 -6.71 8.59 0.20
C TRP A 354 -8.09 8.55 0.88
N ASP A 355 -9.15 8.64 0.09
CA ASP A 355 -10.54 8.69 0.59
C ASP A 355 -11.03 7.41 1.29
N ALA A 356 -10.24 6.33 1.23
CA ALA A 356 -10.53 5.07 1.91
C ALA A 356 -10.08 5.06 3.38
N MET A 357 -9.54 6.16 3.91
CA MET A 357 -8.91 6.22 5.24
C MET A 357 -9.53 7.28 6.15
N ASP A 358 -9.23 7.18 7.45
CA ASP A 358 -9.40 8.26 8.42
C ASP A 358 -8.06 8.97 8.55
N HIS A 359 -8.00 10.22 8.11
CA HIS A 359 -6.77 11.00 8.19
C HIS A 359 -6.65 11.65 9.57
N PRO A 360 -5.43 11.75 10.13
CA PRO A 360 -5.20 12.57 11.30
C PRO A 360 -5.59 14.03 11.05
N ILE A 361 -6.12 14.70 12.08
CA ILE A 361 -6.25 16.15 12.10
C ILE A 361 -5.15 16.69 13.01
N TYR A 362 -4.00 17.02 12.41
CA TYR A 362 -2.79 17.35 13.16
C TYR A 362 -2.96 18.53 14.12
N LYS A 363 -3.64 19.59 13.68
CA LYS A 363 -3.90 20.79 14.50
C LYS A 363 -4.77 20.50 15.72
N ASP A 364 -5.74 19.62 15.56
CA ASP A 364 -6.71 19.27 16.59
C ASP A 364 -6.25 18.07 17.43
N LEU A 365 -5.03 17.57 17.19
CA LEU A 365 -4.45 16.42 17.87
C LEU A 365 -5.29 15.14 17.72
N GLU A 366 -5.97 14.99 16.58
CA GLU A 366 -6.82 13.83 16.33
C GLU A 366 -6.05 12.70 15.64
N LYS A 367 -6.32 11.47 16.08
CA LYS A 367 -5.75 10.25 15.50
C LYS A 367 -6.38 9.95 14.15
N GLY A 368 -5.58 9.40 13.24
CA GLY A 368 -6.09 8.79 12.02
C GLY A 368 -6.28 7.28 12.17
N ASN A 369 -6.92 6.66 11.18
CA ASN A 369 -7.00 5.22 11.05
C ASN A 369 -6.84 4.79 9.59
N PHE A 370 -5.78 4.03 9.33
CA PHE A 370 -5.50 3.47 8.01
C PHE A 370 -6.39 2.27 7.68
N VAL A 371 -7.02 1.67 8.68
CA VAL A 371 -7.97 0.55 8.54
C VAL A 371 -9.38 1.12 8.70
N LYS A 372 -9.88 1.76 7.65
CA LYS A 372 -11.29 2.12 7.55
C LYS A 372 -12.00 1.06 6.71
N ARG A 373 -13.11 0.54 7.24
CA ARG A 373 -14.21 -0.21 6.59
C ARG A 373 -14.18 -1.75 6.63
N ASP A 374 -15.14 -2.25 7.39
CA ASP A 374 -15.82 -3.54 7.23
C ASP A 374 -16.72 -3.59 5.95
N ASP A 375 -16.73 -2.53 5.13
CA ASP A 375 -17.81 -2.24 4.15
C ASP A 375 -17.52 -2.67 2.69
N ILE A 376 -16.46 -3.41 2.41
CA ILE A 376 -16.28 -3.99 1.07
C ILE A 376 -16.93 -5.37 1.04
N SER A 377 -18.25 -5.40 1.03
CA SER A 377 -19.01 -6.59 0.66
C SER A 377 -18.94 -6.79 -0.86
N ILE A 378 -18.43 -7.96 -1.27
CA ILE A 378 -18.82 -8.60 -2.54
C ILE A 378 -20.08 -9.41 -2.30
#